data_AF-A0A7C4Z3J4-F1
#
_entry.id   AF-A0A7C4Z3J4-F1
#
_cell.length_a   1.000
_cell.length_b   1.000
_cell.length_c   1.000
_cell.angle_alpha   90.00
_cell.angle_beta   90.00
_cell.angle_gamma   90.00
#
_symmetry.space_group_name_H-M   'P 1'
#
loop_
_entity.id
_entity.type
_entity.pdbx_description
1 polymer ?
#
loop_
_entity_poly.entity_id
_entity_poly.type
_entity_poly.pdbx_seq_one_letter_code
_entity_poly.pdbx_strand_id
1 'polypeptide(L)'
;MAIEVNKKPNEPINNFLLRFNRALKQADILKEARARRFYESEPNRNRKKQSAVYRAQIKEKILALQKRGIIKGKEDPKLIKKLLRNPKWSFTNLPK
;
A
#
# COMPACT_ATOMS: atom_id res chain seq x y z
N MET A 1 -21.26 -7.98 -6.90
CA MET A 1 -21.88 -6.72 -6.40
C MET A 1 -21.57 -5.61 -7.40
N ALA A 2 -22.60 -5.00 -7.96
CA ALA A 2 -22.43 -3.78 -8.75
C ALA A 2 -22.26 -2.60 -7.78
N ILE A 3 -21.27 -1.74 -8.03
CA ILE A 3 -21.14 -0.48 -7.29
C ILE A 3 -21.93 0.56 -8.07
N GLU A 4 -22.99 1.06 -7.44
CA GLU A 4 -23.81 2.13 -8.00
C GLU A 4 -23.61 3.38 -7.17
N VAL A 5 -23.30 4.50 -7.85
CA VAL A 5 -23.21 5.82 -7.23
C VAL A 5 -24.06 6.74 -8.08
N ASN A 6 -25.13 7.27 -7.49
CA ASN A 6 -26.00 8.24 -8.14
C ASN A 6 -25.50 9.66 -7.91
N LYS A 7 -25.62 10.50 -8.95
CA LYS A 7 -25.29 11.93 -8.90
C LYS A 7 -26.31 12.65 -8.03
N LYS A 8 -25.83 13.47 -7.09
CA LYS A 8 -26.71 14.28 -6.26
C LYS A 8 -27.19 15.54 -7.01
N PRO A 9 -28.35 16.10 -6.66
CA PRO A 9 -28.77 17.39 -7.21
C PRO A 9 -27.72 18.46 -6.89
N ASN A 10 -27.42 19.31 -7.88
CA ASN A 10 -26.41 20.38 -7.81
C ASN A 10 -24.97 19.94 -7.51
N GLU A 11 -24.63 18.65 -7.70
CA GLU A 11 -23.26 18.18 -7.53
C GLU A 11 -22.41 18.44 -8.79
N PRO A 12 -21.23 19.08 -8.67
CA PRO A 12 -20.31 19.20 -9.78
C PRO A 12 -19.74 17.81 -10.16
N ILE A 13 -19.52 17.58 -11.46
CA ILE A 13 -19.15 16.27 -11.99
C ILE A 13 -17.87 15.70 -11.35
N ASN A 14 -16.90 16.57 -11.03
CA ASN A 14 -15.64 16.18 -10.40
C ASN A 14 -15.85 15.56 -9.01
N ASN A 15 -16.78 16.09 -8.22
CA ASN A 15 -17.08 15.56 -6.89
C ASN A 15 -17.77 14.20 -6.97
N PHE A 16 -18.66 14.04 -7.96
CA PHE A 16 -19.29 12.76 -8.27
C PHE A 16 -18.24 11.69 -8.63
N LEU A 17 -17.32 12.00 -9.54
CA LEU A 17 -16.23 11.10 -9.93
C LEU A 17 -15.30 10.76 -8.75
N LEU A 18 -15.03 11.72 -7.87
CA LEU A 18 -14.23 11.48 -6.67
C LEU A 18 -14.92 10.46 -5.73
N ARG A 19 -16.23 10.60 -5.51
CA ARG A 19 -17.02 9.65 -4.72
C ARG A 19 -17.03 8.28 -5.35
N PHE A 20 -17.25 8.20 -6.66
CA PHE A 20 -17.21 6.94 -7.40
C PHE A 20 -15.85 6.24 -7.27
N ASN A 21 -14.75 6.98 -7.46
CA ASN A 21 -13.40 6.46 -7.29
C ASN A 21 -13.11 6.01 -5.85
N ARG A 22 -13.65 6.71 -4.84
CA ARG A 22 -13.55 6.29 -3.44
C ARG A 22 -14.32 5.00 -3.19
N ALA A 23 -15.55 4.89 -3.70
CA ALA A 23 -16.35 3.67 -3.59
C ALA A 23 -15.66 2.47 -4.26
N LEU A 24 -15.12 2.65 -5.46
CA LEU A 24 -14.32 1.63 -6.15
C LEU A 24 -13.10 1.17 -5.35
N LYS A 25 -12.39 2.10 -4.70
CA LYS A 25 -11.23 1.78 -3.86
C LYS A 25 -11.62 1.06 -2.58
N GLN A 26 -12.70 1.50 -1.91
CA GLN A 26 -13.20 0.88 -0.68
C GLN A 26 -13.68 -0.54 -0.90
N ALA A 27 -14.34 -0.78 -2.03
CA ALA A 27 -14.83 -2.11 -2.41
C ALA A 27 -13.72 -3.06 -2.88
N ASP A 28 -12.47 -2.60 -3.02
CA ASP A 28 -11.29 -3.39 -3.39
C ASP A 28 -11.45 -4.19 -4.71
N ILE A 29 -12.46 -3.90 -5.55
CA ILE A 29 -12.80 -4.64 -6.78
C ILE A 29 -11.61 -4.71 -7.74
N LEU A 30 -10.89 -3.59 -7.93
CA LEU A 30 -9.73 -3.56 -8.84
C LEU A 30 -8.58 -4.45 -8.35
N LYS A 31 -8.43 -4.60 -7.03
CA LYS A 31 -7.39 -5.43 -6.43
C LYS A 31 -7.77 -6.91 -6.52
N GLU A 32 -9.04 -7.23 -6.27
CA GLU A 32 -9.62 -8.56 -6.47
C GLU A 32 -9.52 -8.99 -7.93
N ALA A 33 -9.94 -8.14 -8.87
CA ALA A 33 -9.85 -8.41 -10.31
C ALA A 33 -8.40 -8.64 -10.76
N ARG A 34 -7.45 -7.87 -10.24
CA ARG A 34 -6.02 -8.07 -10.52
C ARG A 34 -5.51 -9.38 -9.95
N ALA A 35 -5.91 -9.74 -8.72
CA ALA A 35 -5.49 -10.98 -8.08
C ALA A 35 -6.08 -12.21 -8.80
N ARG A 36 -7.34 -12.13 -9.26
CA ARG A 36 -8.02 -13.20 -9.99
C ARG A 36 -7.61 -13.35 -11.45
N ARG A 37 -6.86 -12.39 -12.01
CA ARG A 37 -6.43 -12.43 -13.42
C ARG A 37 -5.65 -13.69 -13.76
N PHE A 38 -4.87 -14.21 -12.81
CA PHE A 38 -4.09 -15.43 -12.96
C PHE A 38 -4.30 -16.31 -11.74
N TYR A 39 -4.24 -17.63 -11.93
CA TYR A 39 -4.26 -18.57 -10.81
C TYR A 39 -2.98 -18.42 -9.97
N GLU A 40 -3.13 -18.28 -8.66
CA GLU A 40 -2.03 -18.29 -7.71
C GLU A 40 -2.20 -19.47 -6.74
N SER A 41 -1.24 -20.39 -6.73
CA SER A 41 -1.19 -21.51 -5.78
C SER A 41 -0.95 -21.00 -4.37
N GLU A 42 -1.50 -21.69 -3.35
CA GLU A 42 -1.22 -21.35 -1.96
C GLU A 42 0.29 -21.33 -1.66
N PRO A 43 0.79 -20.35 -0.89
CA PRO A 43 2.20 -20.27 -0.59
C PRO A 43 2.62 -21.41 0.33
N ASN A 44 3.69 -22.11 -0.06
CA ASN A 44 4.31 -23.14 0.78
C ASN A 44 4.86 -22.55 2.10
N ARG A 45 5.20 -23.42 3.07
CA ARG A 45 5.71 -23.02 4.40
C ARG A 45 6.91 -22.08 4.31
N ASN A 46 7.83 -22.31 3.37
CA ASN A 46 9.02 -21.49 3.18
C ASN A 46 8.68 -20.09 2.69
N ARG A 47 7.78 -19.96 1.70
CA ARG A 47 7.28 -18.66 1.19
C ARG A 47 6.53 -17.89 2.28
N LYS A 48 5.71 -18.57 3.08
CA LYS A 48 5.04 -17.96 4.26
C LYS A 48 6.07 -17.43 5.26
N LYS A 49 7.09 -18.22 5.61
CA LYS A 49 8.18 -17.81 6.51
C LYS A 49 8.95 -16.61 5.96
N GLN A 50 9.38 -16.65 4.71
CA GLN A 50 10.11 -15.54 4.08
C GLN A 50 9.28 -14.25 4.06
N SER A 51 7.99 -14.33 3.75
CA SER A 51 7.10 -13.17 3.81
C SER A 51 7.00 -12.59 5.22
N ALA A 52 6.86 -13.44 6.24
CA ALA A 52 6.80 -13.02 7.64
C ALA A 52 8.11 -12.33 8.09
N VAL A 53 9.26 -12.93 7.79
CA VAL A 53 10.59 -12.37 8.08
C VAL A 53 10.76 -11.00 7.42
N TYR A 54 10.42 -10.90 6.13
CA TYR A 54 10.49 -9.62 5.40
C TYR A 54 9.61 -8.54 6.04
N ARG A 55 8.37 -8.89 6.44
CA ARG A 55 7.45 -7.94 7.11
C ARG A 55 8.03 -7.47 8.45
N ALA A 56 8.61 -8.37 9.23
CA ALA A 56 9.24 -8.04 10.51
C ALA A 56 10.43 -7.07 10.31
N GLN A 57 11.34 -7.40 9.39
CA GLN A 57 12.48 -6.56 9.06
C GLN A 57 12.05 -5.15 8.61
N ILE A 58 11.07 -5.05 7.71
CA ILE A 58 10.57 -3.75 7.25
C ILE A 58 9.97 -2.95 8.41
N LYS A 59 9.23 -3.59 9.32
CA LYS A 59 8.67 -2.92 10.51
C LYS A 59 9.77 -2.31 11.39
N GLU A 60 10.85 -3.06 11.64
CA GLU A 60 12.00 -2.57 12.41
C GLU A 60 12.69 -1.39 11.71
N LYS A 61 12.90 -1.48 10.39
CA LYS A 61 13.48 -0.37 9.61
C LYS A 61 12.62 0.89 9.69
N ILE A 62 11.30 0.75 9.59
CA ILE A 62 10.37 1.88 9.73
C ILE A 62 10.49 2.52 11.11
N LEU A 63 10.50 1.72 12.17
CA LEU A 63 10.66 2.21 13.55
C LEU A 63 11.99 2.94 13.74
N ALA A 64 13.09 2.42 13.19
CA ALA A 64 14.39 3.07 13.25
C ALA A 64 14.37 4.43 12.53
N LEU A 65 13.75 4.53 11.35
CA LEU A 65 13.62 5.77 10.59
C LEU A 65 12.72 6.80 11.29
N GLN A 66 11.65 6.34 11.95
CA GLN A 66 10.79 7.19 12.78
C GLN A 66 11.56 7.75 13.98
N LYS A 67 12.34 6.91 14.68
CA LYS A 67 13.19 7.35 15.80
C LYS A 67 14.23 8.38 15.37
N ARG A 68 14.73 8.28 14.13
CA ARG A 68 15.67 9.25 13.53
C ARG A 68 15.00 10.53 13.01
N GLY A 69 13.68 10.64 13.07
CA GLY A 69 12.93 11.81 12.62
C GLY A 69 12.80 11.95 11.09
N ILE A 70 13.23 10.96 10.32
CA ILE A 70 13.20 10.98 8.85
C ILE A 70 11.76 10.80 8.34
N ILE A 71 10.95 10.01 9.05
CA ILE A 71 9.56 9.71 8.69
C ILE A 71 8.64 10.23 9.79
N LYS A 72 7.68 11.09 9.44
CA LYS A 72 6.76 11.74 10.41
C LYS A 72 5.50 10.93 10.76
N GLY A 73 5.51 9.62 10.54
CA GLY A 73 4.42 8.70 10.94
C GLY A 73 3.13 8.74 10.11
N LYS A 74 2.92 9.75 9.25
CA LYS A 74 1.75 9.88 8.36
C LYS A 74 1.95 9.37 6.93
N GLU A 75 3.14 8.86 6.61
CA GLU A 75 3.48 8.46 5.24
C GLU A 75 2.95 7.06 4.89
N ASP A 76 2.47 6.91 3.66
CA ASP A 76 1.96 5.64 3.15
C ASP A 76 3.03 4.53 3.27
N PRO A 77 2.71 3.34 3.83
CA PRO A 77 3.64 2.22 3.94
C PRO A 77 4.27 1.80 2.59
N LYS A 78 3.61 2.11 1.47
CA LYS A 78 4.13 1.91 0.10
C LYS A 78 5.26 2.87 -0.25
N LEU A 79 5.15 4.13 0.18
CA LEU A 79 6.19 5.15 -0.01
C LEU A 79 7.45 4.76 0.75
N ILE A 80 7.28 4.34 2.01
CA ILE A 80 8.38 3.91 2.87
C ILE A 80 9.07 2.66 2.31
N LYS A 81 8.29 1.67 1.83
CA LYS A 81 8.85 0.50 1.13
C LYS A 81 9.59 0.87 -0.16
N LYS A 82 9.13 1.87 -0.90
CA LYS A 82 9.80 2.36 -2.14
C LYS A 82 11.13 3.05 -1.81
N LEU A 83 11.17 3.87 -0.77
CA LEU A 83 12.40 4.51 -0.28
C LEU A 83 13.42 3.48 0.19
N LEU A 84 12.98 2.49 0.97
CA LEU A 84 13.82 1.38 1.45
C LEU A 84 14.31 0.43 0.33
N ARG A 85 13.66 0.43 -0.84
CA ARG A 85 14.06 -0.36 -2.01
C ARG A 85 15.13 0.33 -2.85
N ASN A 86 15.36 1.64 -2.65
CA ASN A 86 16.40 2.39 -3.34
C ASN A 86 17.76 2.15 -2.67
N PRO A 87 18.77 1.58 -3.36
CA PRO A 87 20.07 1.27 -2.78
C PRO A 87 20.81 2.51 -2.23
N LYS A 88 20.50 3.71 -2.74
CA LYS A 88 21.04 4.98 -2.21
C LYS A 88 20.63 5.28 -0.76
N TRP A 89 19.53 4.69 -0.28
CA TRP A 89 18.99 4.87 1.08
C TRP A 89 19.01 3.55 1.87
N SER A 90 19.84 2.59 1.44
CA SER A 90 20.11 1.38 2.21
C SER A 90 20.81 1.74 3.53
N PHE A 91 20.75 0.84 4.52
CA PHE A 91 21.20 1.06 5.91
C PHE A 91 22.62 1.66 6.04
N THR A 92 23.46 1.50 5.03
CA THR A 92 24.83 2.02 4.93
C THR A 92 24.94 3.50 4.57
N ASN A 93 23.89 4.12 4.01
CA ASN A 93 23.93 5.46 3.42
C ASN A 93 22.94 6.45 4.07
N LEU A 94 22.56 6.24 5.33
CA LEU A 94 21.84 7.28 6.05
C LEU A 94 22.83 8.32 6.57
N PRO A 95 22.60 9.63 6.32
CA PRO A 95 23.42 10.67 6.93
C PRO A 95 23.39 10.48 8.46
N LYS A 96 24.59 10.51 9.07
CA LYS A 96 24.79 10.35 10.51
C LYS A 96 24.12 11.47 11.29
#